data_AF-A0A2V7L2U3-F1
#
_entry.id   AF-A0A2V7L2U3-F1
#
_cell.length_a   1.000
_cell.length_b   1.000
_cell.length_c   1.000
_cell.angle_alpha   90.00
_cell.angle_beta   90.00
_cell.angle_gamma   90.00
#
_symmetry.space_group_name_H-M   'P 1'
#
loop_
_entity.id
_entity.type
_entity.pdbx_description
1 polymer ?
#
loop_
_entity_poly.entity_id
_entity_poly.type
_entity_poly.pdbx_seq_one_letter_code
_entity_poly.pdbx_strand_id
1 'polypeptide(L)'
;MADIGWARSRRERAEKEGLRRGAWYRIVEESGGSWIVLDVHQVEVRVPKDTVDIRKERPKAWSVVHEPHLVCPGCHKRQHVSGQPKDVKCVECGNSFGVDWQDRA
;
A
#
# COMPACT_ATOMS: atom_id res chain seq x y z
N MET A 1 -8.25 -10.07 15.50
CA MET A 1 -9.23 -10.11 14.39
C MET A 1 -8.45 -10.32 13.11
N ALA A 2 -8.85 -11.27 12.27
CA ALA A 2 -8.23 -11.40 10.95
C ALA A 2 -8.49 -10.11 10.16
N ASP A 3 -7.47 -9.58 9.48
CA ASP A 3 -7.65 -8.44 8.58
C ASP A 3 -8.65 -8.85 7.49
N ILE A 4 -9.64 -8.00 7.21
CA ILE A 4 -10.59 -8.20 6.09
C ILE A 4 -9.82 -8.25 4.77
N GLY A 5 -8.84 -7.35 4.66
CA GLY A 5 -7.91 -7.27 3.56
C GLY A 5 -7.09 -5.99 3.65
N TRP A 6 -6.37 -5.73 2.58
CA TRP A 6 -5.49 -4.59 2.40
C TRP A 6 -5.78 -3.95 1.05
N ALA A 7 -5.74 -2.62 0.99
CA ALA A 7 -5.97 -1.87 -0.23
C ALA A 7 -4.86 -0.85 -0.49
N ARG A 8 -4.48 -0.69 -1.76
CA ARG A 8 -3.53 0.32 -2.24
C ARG A 8 -4.19 1.14 -3.34
N SER A 9 -3.89 2.43 -3.42
CA SER A 9 -4.31 3.26 -4.58
C SER A 9 -3.88 2.60 -5.88
N ARG A 10 -4.81 2.46 -6.82
CA ARG A 10 -4.51 2.03 -8.19
C ARG A 10 -4.05 3.26 -8.97
N ARG A 11 -2.75 3.37 -9.25
CA ARG A 11 -2.14 4.57 -9.83
C ARG A 11 -2.44 5.79 -8.97
N GLU A 12 -2.76 6.92 -9.59
CA GLU A 12 -3.12 8.17 -8.92
C GLU A 12 -4.61 8.28 -8.54
N ARG A 13 -5.42 7.24 -8.80
CA ARG A 13 -6.88 7.34 -8.74
C ARG A 13 -7.45 7.62 -7.35
N ALA A 14 -6.75 7.19 -6.29
CA ALA A 14 -7.22 7.36 -4.91
C ALA A 14 -6.41 8.40 -4.10
N GLU A 15 -5.52 9.16 -4.76
CA GLU A 15 -4.69 10.16 -4.07
C GLU A 15 -5.51 11.35 -3.54
N LYS A 16 -6.65 11.67 -4.19
CA LYS A 16 -7.55 12.77 -3.79
C LYS A 16 -8.27 12.47 -2.47
N GLU A 17 -8.44 11.20 -2.17
CA GLU A 17 -9.03 10.66 -0.96
C GLU A 17 -8.00 10.57 0.19
N GLY A 18 -6.75 10.98 -0.06
CA GLY A 18 -5.68 11.02 0.94
C GLY A 18 -4.82 9.76 0.99
N LEU A 19 -5.01 8.81 0.07
CA LEU A 19 -4.16 7.62 0.00
C LEU A 19 -2.80 7.99 -0.61
N ARG A 20 -1.73 7.58 0.07
CA ARG A 20 -0.39 7.68 -0.49
C ARG A 20 -0.22 6.60 -1.55
N ARG A 21 0.13 6.99 -2.78
CA ARG A 21 0.53 6.04 -3.83
C ARG A 21 1.62 5.10 -3.35
N GLY A 22 1.41 3.79 -3.57
CA GLY A 22 2.30 2.72 -3.12
C GLY A 22 2.03 2.20 -1.70
N ALA A 23 1.27 2.91 -0.87
CA ALA A 23 0.99 2.46 0.50
C ALA A 23 -0.21 1.51 0.54
N TRP A 24 -0.11 0.47 1.36
CA TRP A 24 -1.19 -0.47 1.59
C TRP A 24 -1.84 -0.20 2.95
N TYR A 25 -3.15 -0.01 2.95
CA TYR A 25 -3.95 0.30 4.12
C TYR A 25 -4.85 -0.87 4.48
N ARG A 26 -5.08 -1.08 5.77
CA ARG A 26 -5.97 -2.13 6.25
C ARG A 26 -7.42 -1.77 5.94
N ILE A 27 -8.17 -2.72 5.40
CA ILE A 27 -9.63 -2.61 5.23
C ILE A 27 -10.28 -2.86 6.59
N VAL A 28 -11.03 -1.88 7.09
CA VAL A 28 -11.73 -1.98 8.38
C VAL A 28 -13.20 -2.29 8.22
N GLU A 29 -13.77 -1.87 7.08
CA GLU A 29 -15.13 -2.20 6.70
C GLU A 29 -15.19 -2.46 5.21
N GLU A 30 -15.86 -3.56 4.84
CA GLU A 30 -16.29 -3.80 3.49
C GLU A 30 -17.80 -3.61 3.41
N SER A 31 -18.24 -2.43 2.95
CA SER A 31 -19.65 -2.24 2.65
C SER A 31 -19.98 -3.10 1.42
N GLY A 32 -21.09 -3.84 1.43
CA GLY A 32 -21.51 -4.75 0.35
C GLY A 32 -21.77 -4.10 -1.03
N GLY A 33 -21.47 -2.80 -1.18
CA GLY A 33 -21.56 -2.03 -2.42
C GLY A 33 -20.18 -1.69 -3.02
N SER A 34 -20.12 -0.54 -3.69
CA SER A 34 -18.94 -0.03 -4.43
C SER A 34 -17.90 0.70 -3.57
N TRP A 35 -18.03 0.69 -2.25
CA TRP A 35 -17.17 1.44 -1.33
C TRP A 35 -16.53 0.52 -0.29
N ILE A 36 -15.35 0.90 0.19
CA ILE A 36 -14.68 0.32 1.36
C ILE A 36 -14.18 1.42 2.29
N VAL A 37 -13.95 1.06 3.55
CA VAL A 37 -13.34 1.94 4.54
C VAL A 37 -11.95 1.42 4.89
N LEU A 38 -10.98 2.32 4.80
CA LEU A 38 -9.56 2.05 5.05
C LEU A 38 -9.09 2.76 6.32
N ASP A 39 -8.23 2.09 7.07
CA ASP A 39 -7.48 2.70 8.17
C ASP A 39 -6.23 3.38 7.63
N VAL A 40 -6.31 4.71 7.48
CA VAL A 40 -5.23 5.58 7.00
C VAL A 40 -4.66 6.33 8.21
N HIS A 41 -3.67 5.73 8.87
CA HIS A 41 -3.08 6.29 10.11
C HIS A 41 -4.11 6.60 11.21
N GLN A 42 -4.96 5.62 11.54
CA GLN A 42 -6.03 5.73 12.54
C GLN A 42 -7.18 6.66 12.14
N VAL A 43 -7.23 7.07 10.87
CA VAL A 43 -8.36 7.80 10.29
C VAL A 43 -9.08 6.87 9.32
N GLU A 44 -10.39 6.73 9.50
CA GLU A 44 -11.23 5.96 8.59
C GLU A 44 -11.50 6.77 7.31
N VAL A 45 -11.01 6.27 6.19
CA VAL A 45 -11.15 6.90 4.87
C VAL A 45 -11.99 6.00 3.98
N ARG A 46 -13.11 6.53 3.50
CA ARG A 46 -14.00 5.84 2.57
C ARG A 46 -13.56 6.07 1.13
N VAL A 47 -13.30 5.00 0.38
CA VAL A 47 -12.87 5.06 -1.02
C VAL A 47 -13.68 4.13 -1.93
N PRO A 48 -13.82 4.46 -3.23
CA PRO A 48 -14.45 3.54 -4.18
C PRO A 48 -13.58 2.28 -4.37
N LYS A 49 -14.21 1.12 -4.50
CA LYS A 49 -13.50 -0.16 -4.73
C LYS A 49 -12.74 -0.17 -6.06
N ASP A 50 -13.20 0.55 -7.07
CA ASP A 50 -12.61 0.56 -8.41
C ASP A 50 -11.33 1.41 -8.53
N THR A 51 -11.06 2.28 -7.54
CA THR A 51 -9.87 3.14 -7.49
C THR A 51 -8.70 2.52 -6.73
N VAL A 52 -8.88 1.33 -6.16
CA VAL A 52 -7.86 0.63 -5.36
C VAL A 52 -7.63 -0.80 -5.84
N ASP A 53 -6.43 -1.31 -5.60
CA ASP A 53 -6.13 -2.73 -5.68
C ASP A 53 -6.31 -3.37 -4.31
N ILE A 54 -6.99 -4.51 -4.24
CA ILE A 54 -7.33 -5.21 -2.99
C ILE A 54 -6.60 -6.54 -2.92
N ARG A 55 -6.06 -6.88 -1.74
CA ARG A 55 -5.46 -8.18 -1.42
C ARG A 55 -5.97 -8.66 -0.06
N LYS A 56 -6.13 -9.97 0.10
CA LYS A 56 -6.55 -10.56 1.38
C LYS A 56 -5.41 -10.57 2.40
N GLU A 57 -4.23 -10.99 1.96
CA GLU A 57 -3.07 -11.10 2.83
C GLU A 57 -2.36 -9.77 3.03
N ARG A 58 -1.76 -9.61 4.21
CA ARG A 58 -0.89 -8.48 4.49
C ARG A 58 0.25 -8.44 3.46
N PRO A 59 0.49 -7.30 2.81
CA PRO A 59 1.56 -7.17 1.84
C PRO A 59 2.91 -7.38 2.51
N LYS A 60 3.72 -8.24 1.89
CA LYS A 60 5.08 -8.60 2.33
C LYS A 60 6.16 -8.12 1.35
N ALA A 61 5.78 -7.28 0.39
CA ALA A 61 6.67 -6.72 -0.61
C ALA A 61 6.55 -5.20 -0.65
N TRP A 62 7.66 -4.53 -0.96
CA TRP A 62 7.71 -3.12 -1.27
C TRP A 62 6.86 -2.82 -2.51
N SER A 63 6.11 -1.71 -2.48
CA SER A 63 5.45 -1.21 -3.69
C SER A 63 6.37 -0.28 -4.46
N VAL A 64 6.46 -0.47 -5.77
CA VAL A 64 7.28 0.36 -6.67
C VAL A 64 6.40 1.47 -7.24
N VAL A 65 6.67 2.73 -6.91
CA VAL A 65 5.85 3.87 -7.38
C VAL A 65 6.37 4.39 -8.71
N HIS A 66 7.65 4.67 -8.76
CA HIS A 66 8.44 4.95 -9.96
C HIS A 66 9.88 4.61 -9.60
N GLU A 67 10.74 4.28 -10.56
CA GLU A 67 12.16 4.18 -10.25
C GLU A 67 12.66 5.58 -9.84
N PRO A 68 13.41 5.73 -8.74
CA PRO A 68 13.90 4.72 -7.77
C PRO A 68 13.15 4.68 -6.40
N HIS A 69 11.87 5.02 -6.35
CA HIS A 69 11.06 5.15 -5.13
C HIS A 69 10.20 3.92 -4.81
N LEU A 70 10.44 3.39 -3.61
CA LEU A 70 9.66 2.31 -3.00
C LEU A 70 8.83 2.82 -1.83
N VAL A 71 7.72 2.15 -1.53
CA VAL A 71 6.90 2.38 -0.32
C VAL A 71 6.86 1.13 0.55
N CYS A 72 7.22 1.31 1.83
CA CYS A 72 7.31 0.23 2.80
C CYS A 72 5.92 -0.33 3.13
N PRO A 73 5.70 -1.65 3.04
CA PRO A 73 4.42 -2.26 3.40
C PRO A 73 4.17 -2.28 4.92
N GLY A 74 5.21 -2.04 5.74
CA GLY A 74 5.12 -2.03 7.20
C GLY A 74 4.69 -0.69 7.78
N CYS A 75 5.29 0.41 7.32
CA CYS A 75 5.09 1.75 7.90
C CYS A 75 4.80 2.86 6.88
N HIS A 76 4.60 2.53 5.60
CA HIS A 76 4.31 3.49 4.52
C HIS A 76 5.44 4.47 4.18
N LYS A 77 6.62 4.31 4.80
CA LYS A 77 7.79 5.13 4.49
C LYS A 77 8.23 4.98 3.05
N ARG A 78 8.45 6.11 2.37
CA ARG A 78 9.12 6.15 1.07
C ARG A 78 10.63 5.99 1.25
N GLN A 79 11.22 5.15 0.42
CA GLN A 79 12.65 4.94 0.42
C GLN A 79 13.18 4.94 -1.01
N HIS A 80 14.25 5.70 -1.21
CA HIS A 80 15.01 5.70 -2.45
C HIS A 80 15.96 4.50 -2.44
N VAL A 81 16.11 3.84 -3.58
CA VAL A 81 17.04 2.72 -3.76
C VAL A 81 17.92 2.91 -4.99
N SER A 82 19.04 2.20 -5.10
CA SER A 82 19.86 2.17 -6.31
C SER A 82 19.63 0.87 -7.07
N GLY A 83 19.45 0.97 -8.39
CA GLY A 83 19.14 -0.18 -9.24
C GLY A 83 17.81 -0.85 -8.88
N GLN A 84 17.75 -2.17 -9.04
CA GLN A 84 16.57 -2.98 -8.78
C GLN A 84 16.87 -4.11 -7.77
N PRO A 85 17.12 -3.77 -6.48
CA PRO A 85 17.35 -4.77 -5.44
C PRO A 85 16.14 -5.70 -5.29
N LYS A 86 16.39 -6.97 -4.96
CA LYS A 86 15.33 -7.96 -4.67
C LYS A 86 14.78 -7.83 -3.26
N ASP A 87 15.56 -7.30 -2.32
CA ASP A 87 15.20 -7.15 -0.91
C ASP A 87 15.75 -5.82 -0.38
N VAL A 88 14.95 -5.12 0.43
CA VAL A 88 15.30 -3.81 0.98
C VAL A 88 14.86 -3.73 2.43
N LYS A 89 15.78 -3.27 3.30
CA LYS A 89 15.50 -2.93 4.70
C LYS A 89 14.96 -1.52 4.79
N CYS A 90 13.83 -1.35 5.48
CA CYS A 90 13.24 -0.04 5.71
C CYS A 90 14.05 0.75 6.74
N VAL A 91 14.41 1.99 6.40
CA VAL A 91 15.15 2.90 7.29
C VAL A 91 14.37 3.35 8.52
N GLU A 92 13.04 3.25 8.50
CA GLU A 92 12.18 3.74 9.58
C GLU A 92 11.72 2.61 10.52
N CYS A 93 11.12 1.53 9.98
CA CYS A 93 10.65 0.43 10.81
C CYS A 93 11.67 -0.72 10.99
N GLY A 94 12.79 -0.68 10.29
CA GLY A 94 13.86 -1.69 10.40
C GLY A 94 13.56 -3.05 9.78
N ASN A 95 12.33 -3.31 9.32
CA ASN A 95 11.94 -4.56 8.68
C ASN A 95 12.48 -4.67 7.25
N SER A 96 12.79 -5.90 6.83
CA SER A 96 13.19 -6.23 5.45
C SER A 96 12.04 -6.89 4.71
N PHE A 97 11.83 -6.46 3.47
CA PHE A 97 10.82 -7.00 2.58
C PHE A 97 11.39 -7.16 1.17
N GLY A 98 10.82 -8.10 0.41
CA GLY A 98 11.15 -8.26 -1.00
C GLY A 98 10.64 -7.09 -1.85
N VAL A 99 11.22 -6.88 -3.02
CA VAL A 99 10.77 -5.89 -4.00
C VAL A 99 10.40 -6.61 -5.28
N ASP A 100 9.14 -6.45 -5.70
CA ASP A 100 8.70 -6.91 -7.01
C ASP A 100 8.63 -5.73 -7.98
N TRP A 101 9.63 -5.63 -8.86
CA TRP A 101 9.73 -4.55 -9.86
C TRP A 101 8.67 -4.59 -10.96
N GLN A 102 7.92 -5.70 -11.05
CA GLN A 102 6.78 -5.85 -11.95
C GLN A 102 5.49 -5.34 -11.31
N ASP A 103 5.37 -5.37 -9.97
CA ASP A 103 4.22 -4.85 -9.21
C ASP A 103 4.33 -3.34 -8.98
N ARG A 104 4.07 -2.58 -10.04
CA ARG A 104 4.09 -1.11 -10.04
C ARG A 104 2.75 -0.53 -9.60
N ALA A 105 2.81 0.44 -8.67
CA ALA A 105 1.65 1.12 -8.08
C ALA A 105 1.08 2.24 -8.95
#